data_AF-A0A021X894-F1
#
_entry.id   AF-A0A021X894-F1
#
_cell.length_a   1.000
_cell.length_b   1.000
_cell.length_c   1.000
_cell.angle_alpha   90.00
_cell.angle_beta   90.00
_cell.angle_gamma   90.00
#
_symmetry.space_group_name_H-M   'P 1'
#
loop_
_entity.id
_entity.type
_entity.pdbx_description
1 polymer ?
#
loop_
_entity_poly.entity_id
_entity_poly.type
_entity_poly.pdbx_seq_one_letter_code
_entity_poly.pdbx_strand_id
1 'polypeptide(L)' 'MKVTNTGHSRQGVHTTTGVVFIHPGQSRDVELTAAGEKFVDASDDLSIDGRTRKAAKPAATGDREIPAE' A
#
# COMPACT_ATOMS: atom_id res chain seq x y z
N MET A 1 4.86 -4.56 10.12
CA MET A 1 5.33 -4.70 8.72
C MET A 1 6.18 -3.47 8.39
N LYS A 2 7.37 -3.64 7.84
CA LYS A 2 8.33 -2.52 7.75
C LYS A 2 8.14 -1.76 6.45
N VAL A 3 7.67 -0.52 6.55
CA VAL A 3 7.52 0.40 5.42
C VAL A 3 8.75 1.30 5.39
N THR A 4 9.38 1.40 4.22
CA THR A 4 10.53 2.26 3.96
C THR A 4 10.12 3.32 2.95
N ASN A 5 10.41 4.57 3.27
CA ASN A 5 10.25 5.66 2.31
C ASN A 5 11.55 5.85 1.55
N THR A 6 11.55 5.43 0.28
CA THR A 6 12.66 5.60 -0.66
C THR A 6 12.53 6.88 -1.48
N GLY A 7 11.39 7.56 -1.41
CA GLY A 7 11.15 8.83 -2.08
C GLY A 7 11.83 10.02 -1.41
N HIS A 8 11.68 11.18 -2.05
CA HIS A 8 12.28 12.44 -1.61
C HIS A 8 11.37 13.31 -0.73
N SER A 9 10.13 12.87 -0.50
CA SER A 9 9.11 13.61 0.25
C SER A 9 8.59 12.82 1.45
N ARG A 10 8.08 13.51 2.47
CA ARG A 10 7.42 12.86 3.61
C ARG A 10 6.12 12.19 3.13
N GLN A 11 5.99 10.90 3.37
CA GLN A 11 4.81 10.12 2.99
C GLN A 11 3.99 9.75 4.23
N GLY A 12 2.68 9.94 4.15
CA GLY A 12 1.73 9.53 5.19
C GLY A 12 1.08 8.21 4.82
N VAL A 13 1.26 7.19 5.67
CA VAL A 13 0.67 5.86 5.46
C VAL A 13 -0.43 5.59 6.46
N HIS A 14 -1.55 5.04 5.98
CA HIS A 14 -2.71 4.70 6.81
C HIS A 14 -2.49 3.36 7.52
N THR A 15 -2.31 3.43 8.83
CA THR A 15 -2.11 2.30 9.74
C THR A 15 -3.37 2.00 10.53
N THR A 16 -3.42 0.82 11.15
CA THR A 16 -4.54 0.39 12.01
C THR A 16 -4.72 1.33 13.21
N THR A 17 -3.64 2.00 13.61
CA THR A 17 -3.59 2.93 14.74
C THR A 17 -3.76 4.40 14.34
N GLY A 18 -3.77 4.74 13.04
CA GLY A 18 -3.87 6.12 12.58
C GLY A 18 -3.09 6.38 11.29
N VAL A 19 -2.52 7.58 11.15
CA VAL A 19 -1.63 7.91 10.02
C VAL A 19 -0.21 8.05 10.56
N VAL A 20 0.72 7.29 10.00
CA VAL A 20 2.13 7.38 10.35
C VAL A 20 2.88 8.07 9.23
N PHE A 21 3.68 9.08 9.59
CA PHE A 21 4.52 9.80 8.64
C PHE A 21 5.92 9.20 8.63
N ILE A 22 6.37 8.80 7.44
CA ILE A 22 7.71 8.26 7.24
C ILE A 22 8.52 9.29 6.47
N HIS A 23 9.66 9.70 7.04
CA HIS A 23 10.57 10.64 6.40
C HIS A 23 11.38 9.96 5.28
N PRO A 24 11.86 10.72 4.28
CA PRO A 24 12.76 10.23 3.25
C PRO A 24 13.94 9.45 3.84
N GLY A 25 14.21 8.25 3.32
CA GLY A 25 15.29 7.38 3.77
C GLY A 25 15.07 6.71 5.13
N GLN A 26 13.91 6.89 5.77
CA GLN A 26 13.56 6.16 6.99
C GLN A 26 12.70 4.92 6.70
N SER A 27 12.91 3.91 7.53
CA SER A 27 12.02 2.75 7.66
C SER A 27 11.30 2.80 9.00
N ARG A 28 10.02 2.44 9.01
CA ARG A 28 9.21 2.27 10.22
C ARG A 28 8.48 0.95 10.17
N ASP A 29 8.50 0.21 11.27
CA ASP A 29 7.58 -0.90 11.43
C ASP A 29 6.22 -0.33 11.82
N VAL A 30 5.24 -0.56 10.95
CA VAL A 30 3.87 -0.10 11.11
C VAL A 30 2.93 -1.22 10.73
N GLU A 31 1.70 -1.17 11.21
CA GLU A 31 0.64 -2.09 10.80
C GLU A 31 -0.27 -1.36 9.82
N LEU A 32 -0.13 -1.64 8.52
CA LEU A 32 -0.94 -0.97 7.51
C LEU A 32 -2.36 -1.55 7.48
N THR A 33 -3.33 -0.67 7.23
CA THR A 33 -4.67 -1.12 6.83
C THR A 33 -4.67 -1.57 5.38
N ALA A 34 -5.70 -2.30 4.93
CA ALA A 34 -5.81 -2.70 3.52
C ALA A 34 -5.78 -1.51 2.54
N ALA A 35 -6.23 -0.32 2.97
CA ALA A 35 -6.12 0.91 2.20
C ALA A 35 -4.69 1.46 2.18
N GLY A 36 -4.00 1.42 3.33
CA GLY A 36 -2.59 1.80 3.44
C GLY A 36 -1.66 0.88 2.63
N GLU A 37 -1.91 -0.43 2.64
CA GLU A 37 -1.20 -1.38 1.80
C GLU A 37 -1.37 -1.06 0.31
N LYS A 38 -2.60 -0.81 -0.16
CA LYS A 38 -2.84 -0.40 -1.56
C LYS A 38 -2.14 0.90 -1.92
N PHE A 39 -2.12 1.87 -1.01
CA PHE A 39 -1.44 3.14 -1.25
C PHE A 39 0.08 2.96 -1.37
N VAL A 40 0.68 2.19 -0.46
CA VAL A 40 2.11 1.88 -0.50
C VAL A 40 2.47 1.07 -1.75
N ASP A 41 1.64 0.09 -2.12
CA ASP A 41 1.82 -0.75 -3.31
C ASP A 41 1.70 0.04 -4.62
N ALA A 42 0.84 1.06 -4.66
CA ALA A 42 0.68 1.96 -5.79
C ALA A 42 1.71 3.11 -5.83
N SER A 43 2.54 3.26 -4.80
CA SER A 43 3.46 4.37 -4.65
C SER A 43 4.90 3.91 -4.92
N ASP A 44 5.53 4.44 -5.97
CA ASP A 44 6.94 4.14 -6.30
C ASP A 44 7.94 4.63 -5.22
N ASP A 45 7.51 5.58 -4.38
CA ASP A 45 8.31 6.17 -3.30
C ASP A 45 8.33 5.33 -2.00
N LEU A 46 7.51 4.27 -1.91
CA LEU A 46 7.34 3.50 -0.68
C LEU A 46 7.59 2.01 -0.94
N SER A 47 8.23 1.33 0.02
CA SER A 47 8.57 -0.08 -0.11
C SER A 47 8.31 -0.84 1.19
N ILE A 48 7.76 -2.05 1.11
CA ILE A 48 7.48 -2.90 2.28
C ILE A 48 8.51 -4.03 2.34
N ASP A 49 9.31 -4.06 3.40
CA ASP A 49 10.32 -5.07 3.67
C ASP A 49 9.64 -6.45 3.78
N GLY A 50 9.92 -7.34 2.81
CA GLY A 50 9.36 -8.69 2.71
C GLY A 50 8.33 -8.90 1.59
N ARG A 51 7.76 -7.84 0.99
CA ARG A 51 6.91 -7.93 -0.22
C ARG A 51 6.93 -6.60 -0.98
N THR A 52 7.87 -6.42 -1.88
CA THR A 52 7.58 -5.72 -3.15
C THR A 52 6.68 -6.65 -3.96
N ARG A 53 5.41 -6.80 -3.55
CA ARG A 53 4.42 -7.26 -4.51
C ARG A 53 4.26 -6.08 -5.45
N LYS A 54 4.91 -6.12 -6.60
CA LYS A 54 4.37 -5.41 -7.76
C LYS A 54 2.90 -5.74 -7.78
N ALA A 55 2.05 -4.73 -7.65
CA ALA A 55 0.61 -4.77 -7.81
C ALA A 55 0.18 -6.11 -8.44
N ALA A 56 -0.28 -7.02 -7.58
CA ALA A 56 -1.15 -8.07 -8.06
C ALA A 56 -2.38 -7.31 -8.55
N LYS A 57 -2.33 -7.00 -9.85
CA LYS A 57 -3.41 -6.57 -10.74
C LYS A 57 -4.72 -6.85 -10.03
N PRO A 58 -5.57 -5.83 -9.75
CA PRO A 58 -6.83 -6.09 -9.09
C PRO A 58 -7.50 -7.23 -9.85
N ALA A 59 -7.61 -8.38 -9.19
CA ALA A 59 -8.47 -9.44 -9.70
C ALA A 59 -9.83 -8.77 -9.70
N ALA A 60 -10.27 -8.39 -10.90
CA ALA A 60 -11.58 -7.86 -11.16
C ALA A 60 -12.56 -8.94 -10.70
N THR A 61 -12.95 -8.89 -9.44
CA THR A 61 -14.13 -9.60 -8.95
C THR A 61 -15.31 -8.88 -9.56
N GLY A 62 -15.95 -9.51 -10.53
CA GLY A 62 -17.24 -9.06 -11.02
C GLY A 62 -17.57 -9.48 -12.44
N ASP A 63 -17.41 -10.76 -12.79
CA ASP A 63 -18.32 -11.40 -13.73
C ASP A 63 -19.74 -11.28 -13.14
N ARG A 64 -20.46 -10.21 -13.49
CA ARG A 64 -21.92 -10.18 -13.40
C ARG A 64 -22.43 -10.55 -14.77
N GLU A 65 -22.56 -11.86 -14.97
CA GLU A 65 -23.45 -12.44 -15.97
C GLU A 65 -24.84 -11.78 -15.79
N ILE A 66 -25.25 -11.01 -16.79
CA ILE A 66 -26.60 -10.48 -16.91
C ILE A 66 -27.33 -11.52 -17.77
N PRO A 67 -28.18 -12.40 -17.21
CA PRO A 67 -29.05 -13.20 -18.05
C PRO A 67 -30.06 -12.26 -18.71
N ALA A 68 -30.00 -12.18 -20.04
CA ALA A 68 -31.06 -11.58 -20.84
C ALA A 68 -32.22 -12.59 -20.89
N GLU A 69 -33.36 -12.17 -20.36
CA GLU A 69 -34.67 -12.81 -20.55
C GLU A 69 -35.17 -12.59 -21.98
#